data_AF-A0A2I1HXJ4-F1
#
_entry.id   AF-A0A2I1HXJ4-F1
#
_cell.length_a   1.000
_cell.length_b   1.000
_cell.length_c   1.000
_cell.angle_alpha   90.00
_cell.angle_beta   90.00
_cell.angle_gamma   90.00
#
_symmetry.space_group_name_H-M   'P 1'
#
loop_
_entity.id
_entity.type
_entity.pdbx_description
1 polymer ?
#
loop_
_entity_poly.entity_id
_entity_poly.type
_entity_poly.pdbx_seq_one_letter_code
_entity_poly.pdbx_strand_id
1 'polypeptide(L)'
;KKQTLDNILKEENNCVKVWYLYFQWASYWRAHWFGIRWGIFDLQHESLKAFSPLFPIAGKSNYARSVTYHIHCIENNPLLRKMLRTAPSINLTSPGHFFAYDEALETFGVKFVKQNVTRIPADGEELKLRIKATQLEKERTEMLICDYIGDSVQSSRP
;
A
#
# COMPACT_ATOMS: atom_id res chain seq x y z
N LYS A 1 -11.93 29.34 29.13
CA LYS A 1 -11.86 27.87 28.92
C LYS A 1 -11.13 27.64 27.60
N LYS A 2 -9.97 26.97 27.58
CA LYS A 2 -9.21 26.77 26.34
C LYS A 2 -9.96 25.74 25.48
N GLN A 3 -10.59 26.17 24.39
CA GLN A 3 -11.22 25.26 23.45
C GLN A 3 -10.11 24.50 22.72
N THR A 4 -9.96 23.21 23.02
CA THR A 4 -9.22 22.25 22.21
C THR A 4 -10.11 21.71 21.10
N LEU A 5 -9.50 21.35 19.97
CA LEU A 5 -10.19 20.78 18.79
C LEU A 5 -11.02 19.54 19.15
N ASP A 6 -10.61 18.76 20.14
CA ASP A 6 -11.36 17.58 20.63
C ASP A 6 -12.74 17.92 21.21
N ASN A 7 -12.99 19.18 21.57
CA ASN A 7 -14.31 19.60 22.04
C ASN A 7 -15.33 19.67 20.90
N ILE A 8 -14.90 19.77 19.64
CA ILE A 8 -15.79 19.82 18.47
C ILE A 8 -16.64 18.54 18.35
N LEU A 9 -16.04 17.39 18.68
CA LEU A 9 -16.77 16.12 18.67
C LEU A 9 -17.85 16.04 19.77
N LYS A 10 -17.75 16.87 20.81
CA LYS A 10 -18.70 16.95 21.93
C LYS A 10 -19.81 17.98 21.70
N GLU A 11 -19.69 18.83 20.67
CA GLU A 11 -20.73 19.82 20.33
C GLU A 11 -21.96 19.14 19.73
N GLU A 12 -23.12 19.79 19.67
CA GLU A 12 -24.32 19.19 19.07
C GLU A 12 -24.35 19.33 17.54
N ASN A 13 -23.49 20.19 16.96
CA ASN A 13 -23.50 20.48 15.54
C ASN A 13 -22.88 19.36 14.71
N ASN A 14 -23.73 18.49 14.16
CA ASN A 14 -23.31 17.37 13.32
C ASN A 14 -22.55 17.82 12.04
N CYS A 15 -22.89 18.95 11.44
CA CYS A 15 -22.19 19.45 10.25
C CYS A 15 -20.73 19.79 10.57
N VAL A 16 -20.47 20.45 11.69
CA VAL A 16 -19.11 20.79 12.12
C VAL A 16 -18.31 19.52 12.44
N LYS A 17 -18.92 18.51 13.06
CA LYS A 17 -18.27 17.21 13.29
C LYS A 17 -17.85 16.51 12.00
N VAL A 18 -18.74 16.50 11.00
CA VAL A 18 -18.45 15.89 9.70
C VAL A 18 -17.25 16.58 9.05
N TRP A 19 -17.23 17.92 9.03
CA TRP A 19 -16.09 18.68 8.48
C TRP A 19 -14.81 18.45 9.26
N TYR A 20 -14.87 18.44 10.59
CA TYR A 20 -13.71 18.17 11.44
C TYR A 20 -13.10 16.79 11.13
N LEU A 21 -13.93 15.74 11.11
CA LEU A 21 -13.50 14.39 10.76
C LEU A 21 -12.93 14.34 9.34
N TYR A 22 -13.59 14.98 8.37
CA TYR A 22 -13.10 15.06 7.00
C TYR A 22 -11.68 15.65 6.93
N PHE A 23 -11.44 16.80 7.56
CA PHE A 23 -10.11 17.41 7.57
C PHE A 23 -9.08 16.56 8.31
N GLN A 24 -9.45 15.93 9.41
CA GLN A 24 -8.57 15.02 10.15
C GLN A 24 -8.14 13.83 9.27
N TRP A 25 -9.08 13.14 8.64
CA TRP A 25 -8.78 11.99 7.76
C TRP A 25 -8.00 12.41 6.51
N ALA A 26 -8.39 13.51 5.87
CA ALA A 26 -7.68 14.06 4.72
C ALA A 26 -6.25 14.46 5.09
N SER A 27 -6.00 14.94 6.30
CA SER A 27 -4.66 15.28 6.78
C SER A 27 -3.77 14.05 6.91
N TYR A 28 -4.29 12.92 7.43
CA TYR A 28 -3.54 11.66 7.49
C TYR A 28 -3.24 11.13 6.07
N TRP A 29 -4.21 11.17 5.17
CA TRP A 29 -3.98 10.79 3.77
C TRP A 29 -2.87 11.65 3.13
N ARG A 30 -2.93 12.97 3.34
CA ARG A 30 -1.93 13.91 2.83
C ARG A 30 -0.54 13.65 3.44
N ALA A 31 -0.49 13.39 4.74
CA ALA A 31 0.73 13.07 5.47
C ALA A 31 1.36 11.77 4.97
N HIS A 32 0.55 10.74 4.72
CA HIS A 32 1.00 9.49 4.11
C HIS A 32 1.64 9.72 2.74
N TRP A 33 0.99 10.49 1.87
CA TRP A 33 1.54 10.87 0.57
C TRP A 33 2.85 11.67 0.68
N PHE A 34 2.97 12.57 1.67
CA PHE A 34 4.23 13.27 1.93
C PHE A 34 5.31 12.32 2.43
N GLY A 35 4.97 11.38 3.31
CA GLY A 35 5.88 10.35 3.79
C GLY A 35 6.43 9.49 2.65
N ILE A 36 5.57 9.12 1.70
CA ILE A 36 5.96 8.49 0.43
C ILE A 36 6.94 9.35 -0.35
N ARG A 37 6.54 10.59 -0.68
CA ARG A 37 7.28 11.46 -1.59
C ARG A 37 8.68 11.82 -1.10
N TRP A 38 8.85 11.91 0.22
CA TRP A 38 10.10 12.34 0.85
C TRP A 38 10.85 11.18 1.51
N GLY A 39 10.35 9.95 1.42
CA GLY A 39 10.91 8.81 2.13
C GLY A 39 10.96 9.07 3.64
N ILE A 40 9.86 9.48 4.26
CA ILE A 40 9.78 9.65 5.72
C ILE A 40 8.94 8.50 6.26
N PHE A 41 9.62 7.40 6.65
CA PHE A 41 8.97 6.16 7.06
C PHE A 41 7.93 6.35 8.16
N ASP A 42 8.29 7.02 9.27
CA ASP A 42 7.37 7.16 10.40
C ASP A 42 6.11 7.95 9.99
N LEU A 43 6.28 8.99 9.16
CA LEU A 43 5.16 9.77 8.63
C LEU A 43 4.28 8.92 7.72
N GLN A 44 4.86 8.12 6.82
CA GLN A 44 4.14 7.22 5.94
C GLN A 44 3.37 6.15 6.72
N HIS A 45 4.05 5.45 7.63
CA HIS A 45 3.57 4.29 8.38
C HIS A 45 2.48 4.67 9.38
N GLU A 46 2.72 5.68 10.23
CA GLU A 46 1.75 6.09 11.23
C GLU A 46 0.50 6.72 10.59
N SER A 47 0.68 7.46 9.49
CA SER A 47 -0.45 7.98 8.73
C SER A 47 -1.28 6.86 8.11
N LEU A 48 -0.64 5.89 7.45
CA LEU A 48 -1.33 4.72 6.87
C LEU A 48 -2.13 3.97 7.93
N LYS A 49 -1.52 3.70 9.08
CA LYS A 49 -2.16 3.06 10.22
C LYS A 49 -3.39 3.84 10.68
N ALA A 50 -3.28 5.15 10.84
CA ALA A 50 -4.37 6.01 11.29
C ALA A 50 -5.59 5.91 10.38
N PHE A 51 -5.45 6.09 9.05
CA PHE A 51 -6.62 6.12 8.14
C PHE A 51 -6.98 4.75 7.52
N SER A 52 -6.19 3.70 7.72
CA SER A 52 -6.47 2.35 7.21
C SER A 52 -7.89 1.80 7.52
N PRO A 53 -8.54 2.12 8.66
CA PRO A 53 -9.90 1.67 8.93
C PRO A 53 -10.96 2.22 7.95
N LEU A 54 -10.63 3.22 7.13
CA LEU A 54 -11.54 3.77 6.12
C LEU A 54 -11.63 2.90 4.86
N PHE A 55 -10.66 2.03 4.60
CA PHE A 55 -10.65 1.22 3.38
C PHE A 55 -11.86 0.29 3.23
N PRO A 56 -12.32 -0.45 4.25
CA PRO A 56 -13.53 -1.25 4.15
C PRO A 56 -14.78 -0.41 3.86
N ILE A 57 -14.87 0.80 4.44
CA ILE A 57 -16.00 1.74 4.22
C ILE A 57 -16.05 2.16 2.76
N ALA A 58 -14.90 2.34 2.11
CA ALA A 58 -14.79 2.66 0.69
C ALA A 58 -14.89 1.42 -0.24
N GLY A 59 -15.31 0.26 0.26
CA GLY A 59 -15.42 -0.98 -0.52
C GLY A 59 -14.08 -1.66 -0.84
N LYS A 60 -12.99 -1.27 -0.17
CA LYS A 60 -11.63 -1.78 -0.37
C LYS A 60 -11.20 -2.77 0.70
N SER A 61 -12.06 -3.70 1.09
CA SER A 61 -11.79 -4.65 2.20
C SER A 61 -10.56 -5.55 1.98
N ASN A 62 -10.29 -5.97 0.74
CA ASN A 62 -9.08 -6.74 0.42
C ASN A 62 -7.81 -5.92 0.62
N TYR A 63 -7.84 -4.66 0.22
CA TYR A 63 -6.73 -3.73 0.43
C TYR A 63 -6.52 -3.45 1.92
N ALA A 64 -7.61 -3.24 2.67
CA ALA A 64 -7.57 -3.10 4.13
C ALA A 64 -6.88 -4.28 4.81
N ARG A 65 -7.24 -5.52 4.42
CA ARG A 65 -6.61 -6.73 4.95
C ARG A 65 -5.11 -6.79 4.65
N SER A 66 -4.72 -6.43 3.43
CA SER A 66 -3.30 -6.38 3.04
C SER A 66 -2.53 -5.32 3.84
N VAL A 67 -3.10 -4.12 4.01
CA VAL A 67 -2.52 -3.03 4.82
C VAL A 67 -2.38 -3.46 6.28
N THR A 68 -3.41 -4.10 6.86
CA THR A 68 -3.35 -4.61 8.23
C THR A 68 -2.24 -5.64 8.40
N TYR A 69 -2.11 -6.57 7.46
CA TYR A 69 -1.04 -7.57 7.49
C TYR A 69 0.35 -6.92 7.37
N HIS A 70 0.51 -5.96 6.46
CA HIS A 70 1.75 -5.19 6.31
C HIS A 70 2.14 -4.46 7.60
N ILE A 71 1.19 -3.74 8.21
CA ILE A 71 1.42 -3.06 9.50
C ILE A 71 1.82 -4.08 10.57
N HIS A 72 1.13 -5.22 10.66
CA HIS A 72 1.45 -6.28 11.61
C HIS A 72 2.89 -6.81 11.42
N CYS A 73 3.34 -7.06 10.20
CA CYS A 73 4.72 -7.49 9.91
C CYS A 73 5.76 -6.47 10.39
N ILE A 74 5.51 -5.17 10.17
CA ILE A 74 6.42 -4.10 10.58
C ILE A 74 6.45 -3.94 12.11
N GLU A 75 5.29 -3.93 12.76
CA GLU A 75 5.17 -3.72 14.21
C GLU A 75 5.80 -4.88 15.00
N ASN A 76 5.72 -6.11 14.47
CA ASN A 76 6.30 -7.29 15.10
C ASN A 76 7.75 -7.58 14.72
N ASN A 77 8.37 -6.76 13.86
CA ASN A 77 9.78 -6.90 13.49
C ASN A 77 10.54 -5.58 13.72
N PRO A 78 11.07 -5.36 14.94
CA PRO A 78 11.81 -4.14 15.27
C PRO A 78 13.03 -3.88 14.38
N LEU A 79 13.68 -4.95 13.90
CA LEU A 79 14.82 -4.85 12.98
C LEU A 79 14.36 -4.30 11.63
N LEU A 80 13.31 -4.87 11.05
CA LEU A 80 12.69 -4.37 9.82
C LEU A 80 12.25 -2.92 9.98
N ARG A 81 11.62 -2.56 11.11
CA ARG A 81 11.22 -1.18 11.39
C ARG A 81 12.41 -0.21 11.44
N LYS A 82 13.52 -0.63 12.06
CA LYS A 82 14.77 0.16 12.10
C LYS A 82 15.40 0.31 10.71
N MET A 83 15.38 -0.75 9.90
CA MET A 83 15.85 -0.71 8.52
C MET A 83 15.02 0.24 7.68
N LEU A 84 13.68 0.18 7.78
CA LEU A 84 12.78 1.09 7.07
C LEU A 84 12.91 2.55 7.54
N ARG A 85 13.26 2.82 8.80
CA ARG A 85 13.61 4.20 9.21
C ARG A 85 14.89 4.73 8.58
N THR A 86 15.84 3.83 8.30
CA THR A 86 17.16 4.17 7.75
C THR A 86 17.12 4.26 6.23
N ALA A 87 16.34 3.37 5.60
CA ALA A 87 16.15 3.27 4.17
C ALA A 87 14.64 3.10 3.86
N PRO A 88 13.83 4.16 4.08
CA PRO A 88 12.37 4.19 3.94
C PRO A 88 11.86 3.77 2.57
N SER A 89 12.72 3.94 1.59
CA SER A 89 12.47 3.64 0.20
C SER A 89 13.76 3.07 -0.37
N ILE A 90 13.88 1.75 -0.43
CA ILE A 90 14.95 1.11 -1.22
C ILE A 90 14.35 0.79 -2.57
N ASN A 91 14.63 1.64 -3.56
CA ASN A 91 14.42 1.29 -4.95
C ASN A 91 15.64 0.47 -5.40
N LEU A 92 15.46 -0.84 -5.57
CA LEU A 92 16.49 -1.76 -6.07
C LEU A 92 16.80 -1.57 -7.57
N THR A 93 16.13 -0.62 -8.26
CA THR A 93 16.16 -0.53 -9.74
C THR A 93 16.59 0.84 -10.30
N SER A 94 16.78 1.89 -9.50
CA SER A 94 17.29 3.18 -10.01
C SER A 94 17.88 4.09 -8.91
N PRO A 95 19.12 4.62 -9.09
CA PRO A 95 19.68 5.59 -8.17
C PRO A 95 18.92 6.94 -8.23
N GLY A 96 18.43 7.42 -7.07
CA GLY A 96 17.91 8.79 -6.91
C GLY A 96 16.41 9.01 -7.14
N HIS A 97 15.64 7.97 -7.44
CA HIS A 97 14.18 8.05 -7.52
C HIS A 97 13.55 6.85 -6.81
N PHE A 98 12.45 7.07 -6.09
CA PHE A 98 11.76 6.00 -5.36
C PHE A 98 10.28 5.98 -5.71
N PHE A 99 9.78 4.82 -6.13
CA PHE A 99 8.36 4.52 -6.07
C PHE A 99 8.01 4.14 -4.64
N ALA A 100 6.91 4.67 -4.09
CA ALA A 100 6.35 4.08 -2.88
C ALA A 100 5.77 2.68 -3.13
N TYR A 101 5.53 1.93 -2.06
CA TYR A 101 5.02 0.56 -2.15
C TYR A 101 3.72 0.45 -2.95
N ASP A 102 2.78 1.38 -2.75
CA ASP A 102 1.54 1.48 -3.51
C ASP A 102 1.78 1.95 -4.95
N GLU A 103 2.75 2.85 -5.17
CA GLU A 103 3.13 3.35 -6.48
C GLU A 103 3.85 2.29 -7.34
N ALA A 104 4.66 1.43 -6.71
CA ALA A 104 5.30 0.27 -7.33
C ALA A 104 4.27 -0.83 -7.62
N LEU A 105 3.37 -1.09 -6.67
CA LEU A 105 2.23 -1.97 -6.90
C LEU A 105 1.35 -1.44 -8.04
N GLU A 106 1.12 -0.13 -8.12
CA GLU A 106 0.27 0.45 -9.15
C GLU A 106 0.95 0.49 -10.51
N THR A 107 2.23 0.85 -10.55
CA THR A 107 3.03 0.95 -11.78
C THR A 107 3.34 -0.41 -12.39
N PHE A 108 3.75 -1.39 -11.57
CA PHE A 108 4.21 -2.69 -12.06
C PHE A 108 3.12 -3.78 -12.00
N GLY A 109 2.33 -3.84 -10.93
CA GLY A 109 1.33 -4.92 -10.75
C GLY A 109 -0.07 -4.57 -11.23
N VAL A 110 -0.66 -3.47 -10.74
CA VAL A 110 -2.08 -3.17 -10.90
C VAL A 110 -2.37 -2.55 -12.27
N LYS A 111 -1.49 -1.71 -12.84
CA LYS A 111 -1.68 -1.18 -14.20
C LYS A 111 -1.61 -2.29 -15.24
N PHE A 112 -0.69 -3.25 -15.07
CA PHE A 112 -0.60 -4.42 -15.93
C PHE A 112 -1.83 -5.33 -15.79
N VAL A 113 -2.23 -5.68 -14.56
CA VAL A 113 -3.44 -6.49 -14.31
C VAL A 113 -4.70 -5.79 -14.82
N LYS A 114 -4.86 -4.48 -14.57
CA LYS A 114 -5.99 -3.71 -15.11
C LYS A 114 -5.98 -3.71 -16.65
N GLN A 115 -4.85 -3.46 -17.29
CA GLN A 115 -4.79 -3.49 -18.77
C GLN A 115 -5.14 -4.88 -19.34
N ASN A 116 -4.77 -5.95 -18.65
CA ASN A 116 -5.08 -7.32 -19.08
C ASN A 116 -6.52 -7.77 -18.78
N VAL A 117 -7.10 -7.34 -17.65
CA VAL A 117 -8.46 -7.68 -17.21
C VAL A 117 -9.53 -6.83 -17.90
N THR A 118 -9.25 -5.55 -18.18
CA THR A 118 -10.27 -4.60 -18.69
C THR A 118 -10.45 -4.63 -20.21
N ARG A 119 -9.61 -5.35 -20.97
CA ARG A 119 -9.83 -5.57 -22.42
C ARG A 119 -10.58 -6.88 -22.65
N ILE A 120 -11.75 -6.81 -23.28
CA ILE A 120 -12.40 -8.00 -23.86
C ILE A 120 -11.44 -8.59 -24.90
N PRO A 121 -11.04 -9.87 -24.82
CA PRO A 121 -10.18 -10.50 -25.82
C PRO A 121 -10.88 -10.53 -27.17
N ALA A 122 -10.20 -10.12 -28.24
CA ALA A 122 -10.76 -10.15 -29.58
C ALA A 122 -10.73 -11.58 -30.19
N ASP A 123 -9.79 -12.42 -29.75
CA ASP A 123 -9.68 -13.84 -30.15
C ASP A 123 -9.06 -14.74 -29.06
N GLY A 124 -9.07 -16.06 -29.32
CA GLY A 124 -8.59 -17.09 -28.38
C GLY A 124 -7.07 -17.19 -28.23
N GLU A 125 -6.28 -16.73 -29.20
CA GLU A 125 -4.81 -16.70 -29.09
C GLU A 125 -4.36 -15.51 -28.24
N GLU A 126 -5.04 -14.37 -28.36
CA GLU A 126 -4.85 -13.22 -27.48
C GLU A 126 -5.17 -13.59 -26.01
N LEU A 127 -6.24 -14.37 -25.79
CA LEU A 127 -6.58 -14.89 -24.46
C LEU A 127 -5.47 -15.79 -23.89
N LYS A 128 -4.91 -16.72 -24.68
CA LYS A 128 -3.80 -17.59 -24.25
C LYS A 128 -2.55 -16.81 -23.88
N LEU A 129 -2.17 -15.81 -24.69
CA LEU A 129 -1.01 -14.96 -24.41
C LEU A 129 -1.18 -14.19 -23.09
N ARG A 130 -2.40 -13.70 -22.80
CA ARG A 130 -2.69 -13.00 -21.54
C ARG A 130 -2.71 -13.91 -20.32
N ILE A 131 -3.22 -15.14 -20.46
CA ILE A 131 -3.15 -16.15 -19.39
C ILE A 131 -1.68 -16.42 -19.04
N LYS A 132 -0.83 -16.64 -20.05
CA LYS A 132 0.61 -16.86 -19.85
C LYS A 132 1.29 -15.65 -19.20
N ALA A 133 0.96 -14.44 -19.65
CA ALA A 133 1.54 -13.22 -19.10
C ALA A 133 1.13 -13.01 -17.62
N THR A 134 -0.12 -13.31 -17.28
CA THR A 134 -0.63 -13.24 -15.90
C THR A 134 0.03 -14.30 -15.01
N GLN A 135 0.22 -15.52 -15.52
CA GLN A 135 0.93 -16.59 -14.81
C GLN A 135 2.39 -16.21 -14.55
N LEU A 136 3.08 -15.65 -15.54
CA LEU A 136 4.47 -15.19 -15.39
C LEU A 136 4.60 -14.05 -14.35
N GLU A 137 3.65 -13.12 -14.32
CA GLU A 137 3.65 -12.05 -13.31
C GLU A 137 3.33 -12.58 -11.90
N LYS A 138 2.48 -13.60 -11.78
CA LYS A 138 2.26 -14.32 -10.52
C LYS A 138 3.57 -14.95 -10.04
N GLU A 139 4.28 -15.68 -10.91
CA GLU A 139 5.57 -16.32 -10.57
C GLU A 139 6.63 -15.30 -10.17
N ARG A 140 6.71 -14.16 -10.87
CA ARG A 140 7.60 -13.04 -10.49
C ARG A 140 7.26 -12.46 -9.13
N THR A 141 5.97 -12.27 -8.85
CA THR A 141 5.51 -11.74 -7.56
C THR A 141 5.79 -12.73 -6.43
N GLU A 142 5.58 -14.02 -6.66
CA GLU A 142 5.90 -15.09 -5.70
C GLU A 142 7.41 -15.16 -5.42
N MET A 143 8.26 -15.03 -6.45
CA MET A 143 9.72 -14.95 -6.30
C MET A 143 10.15 -13.74 -5.45
N LEU A 144 9.62 -12.55 -5.75
CA LEU A 144 9.92 -11.34 -4.98
C LEU A 144 9.44 -11.45 -3.53
N ILE A 145 8.32 -12.13 -3.29
CA ILE A 145 7.85 -12.44 -1.93
C ILE A 145 8.83 -13.37 -1.23
N CYS A 146 9.28 -14.46 -1.88
CA CYS A 146 10.25 -15.42 -1.33
C CYS A 146 11.58 -14.73 -0.97
N ASP A 147 12.11 -13.89 -1.86
CA ASP A 147 13.32 -13.11 -1.62
C ASP A 147 13.15 -12.14 -0.43
N TYR A 148 11.99 -11.51 -0.30
CA TYR A 148 11.68 -10.59 0.79
C TYR A 148 11.57 -11.29 2.15
N ILE A 149 10.97 -12.48 2.20
CA ILE A 149 10.80 -13.26 3.43
C ILE A 149 12.05 -14.11 3.77
N GLY A 150 13.06 -14.14 2.89
CA GLY A 150 14.28 -14.91 3.06
C GLY A 150 14.09 -16.42 2.94
N ASP A 151 12.99 -16.86 2.35
CA ASP A 151 12.65 -18.26 2.18
C ASP A 151 13.18 -18.70 0.81
N SER A 152 14.43 -19.17 0.77
CA SER A 152 15.01 -19.71 -0.45
C SER A 152 14.28 -21.01 -0.76
N VAL A 153 13.25 -20.96 -1.61
CA VAL A 153 12.67 -22.16 -2.21
C VAL A 153 13.82 -22.86 -2.94
N GLN A 154 14.33 -23.95 -2.35
CA GLN A 154 15.19 -24.87 -3.06
C GLN A 154 14.39 -25.33 -4.28
N SER A 155 14.74 -24.79 -5.44
CA SER A 155 14.26 -25.24 -6.72
C SER A 155 14.77 -26.66 -6.95
N SER A 156 14.05 -27.65 -6.42
CA SER A 156 14.17 -29.03 -6.88
C SER A 156 13.41 -29.15 -8.19
N ARG A 157 14.13 -28.91 -9.30
CA ARG A 157 13.74 -29.40 -10.63
C ARG A 157 14.46 -30.72 -10.93
N PRO A 158 13.76 -31.66 -11.55
CA PRO A 158 14.16 -32.10 -12.88
C PRO A 158 13.40 -31.34 -13.96
#